data_AF-A0A060S688-F1
#
_entry.id   AF-A0A060S688-F1
#
_cell.length_a   1.000
_cell.length_b   1.000
_cell.length_c   1.000
_cell.angle_alpha   90.00
_cell.angle_beta   90.00
_cell.angle_gamma   90.00
#
_symmetry.space_group_name_H-M   'P 1'
#
loop_
_entity.id
_entity.type
_entity.pdbx_description
1 polymer ?
#
loop_
_entity_poly.entity_id
_entity_poly.type
_entity_poly.pdbx_seq_one_letter_code
_entity_poly.pdbx_strand_id
1 'polypeptide(L)'
;MPPKKQPAGSSSKVKEDKKNKSAKVQKQIAAIEKQQAQAGKSRAALEKEKEKAMREKAKMEEEKRKKEEAALFKPVQTQKVPFGVDPKTVLCAFYKAGTCEKGNKCKFSHDLNIGRKVEKKNLYQDSREDKATDTMDKWDEEKLRKVVLSKAGNPRTTTDIVCKYFIQAIETEKYGWFWECPNGELCHYRHALPPGFVLKSQKKAQEDAEKANQISLEEFLEVERHKLGPNLTPVTPETFAKWKRTRIDKKMAEEEALRKAKDEKHAAGKSSGMSGRDLFTYNPEWFEDEEEADEEDWDLAKYRKQQEEENLAAEEKRIRDLQLSEGGRADVGADDADGGTRAD
;
A
#
# COMPACT_ATOMS: atom_id res chain seq x y z
N MET A 1 61.85 -40.42 32.67
CA MET A 1 60.94 -39.84 33.68
C MET A 1 60.48 -38.47 33.20
N PRO A 2 59.16 -38.20 33.09
CA PRO A 2 58.61 -36.84 33.04
C PRO A 2 58.72 -36.21 34.46
N PRO A 3 58.55 -34.89 34.72
CA PRO A 3 57.53 -33.96 34.18
C PRO A 3 58.11 -32.52 33.93
N LYS A 4 57.41 -31.43 33.56
CA LYS A 4 56.06 -30.94 33.91
C LYS A 4 55.61 -29.81 32.94
N LYS A 5 54.29 -29.74 32.72
CA LYS A 5 53.51 -28.92 31.77
C LYS A 5 53.25 -27.45 32.21
N GLN A 6 53.36 -26.54 31.23
CA GLN A 6 52.40 -25.48 30.75
C GLN A 6 51.92 -24.32 31.66
N PRO A 7 51.32 -23.22 31.13
CA PRO A 7 50.95 -22.90 29.73
C PRO A 7 51.36 -21.49 29.19
N ALA A 8 51.32 -21.39 27.86
CA ALA A 8 51.46 -20.18 27.06
C ALA A 8 50.17 -19.35 27.00
N GLY A 9 50.33 -18.02 26.95
CA GLY A 9 49.26 -17.03 26.93
C GLY A 9 48.38 -17.04 25.68
N SER A 10 47.08 -16.94 25.90
CA SER A 10 46.05 -16.82 24.88
C SER A 10 46.01 -15.43 24.26
N SER A 11 46.15 -15.37 22.93
CA SER A 11 45.90 -14.21 22.10
C SER A 11 44.41 -13.82 22.12
N SER A 12 44.07 -12.70 22.72
CA SER A 12 42.76 -12.08 22.60
C SER A 12 42.62 -11.43 21.23
N LYS A 13 41.99 -12.15 20.29
CA LYS A 13 41.42 -11.61 19.06
C LYS A 13 40.28 -10.66 19.46
N VAL A 14 40.52 -9.36 19.38
CA VAL A 14 39.48 -8.33 19.52
C VAL A 14 38.48 -8.56 18.38
N LYS A 15 37.31 -9.12 18.73
CA LYS A 15 36.12 -9.08 17.90
C LYS A 15 35.63 -7.64 17.94
N GLU A 16 35.85 -6.88 16.87
CA GLU A 16 35.27 -5.56 16.72
C GLU A 16 33.77 -5.72 16.41
N ASP A 17 32.96 -5.37 17.39
CA ASP A 17 31.51 -5.25 17.31
C ASP A 17 31.11 -4.37 16.12
N LYS A 18 30.50 -4.97 15.09
CA LYS A 18 29.73 -4.23 14.07
C LYS A 18 28.44 -3.70 14.70
N LYS A 19 28.57 -2.63 15.48
CA LYS A 19 27.46 -1.77 15.87
C LYS A 19 27.10 -0.85 14.70
N ASN A 20 25.82 -0.82 14.36
CA ASN A 20 25.23 0.04 13.33
C ASN A 20 25.72 1.49 13.49
N LYS A 21 26.66 1.89 12.62
CA LYS A 21 27.21 3.25 12.60
C LYS A 21 26.06 4.20 12.29
N SER A 22 25.79 5.13 13.21
CA SER A 22 24.77 6.18 13.11
C SER A 22 24.71 6.78 11.70
N ALA A 23 23.51 7.12 11.21
CA ALA A 23 23.31 7.74 9.88
C ALA A 23 24.21 8.97 9.64
N LYS A 24 24.61 9.66 10.71
CA LYS A 24 25.56 10.79 10.65
C LYS A 24 26.98 10.33 10.34
N VAL A 25 27.42 9.21 10.91
CA VAL A 25 28.73 8.58 10.64
C VAL A 25 28.76 7.99 9.23
N GLN A 26 27.67 7.37 8.76
CA GLN A 26 27.57 6.89 7.38
C GLN A 26 27.64 8.04 6.36
N LYS A 27 26.94 9.16 6.62
CA LYS A 27 27.05 10.38 5.80
C LYS A 27 28.47 10.95 5.79
N GLN A 28 29.17 10.88 6.92
CA GLN A 28 30.55 11.37 7.03
C GLN A 28 31.55 10.46 6.31
N ILE A 29 31.39 9.13 6.39
CA ILE A 29 32.18 8.17 5.61
C ILE A 29 31.95 8.38 4.11
N ALA A 30 30.70 8.54 3.67
CA ALA A 30 30.39 8.82 2.26
C ALA A 30 30.95 10.17 1.78
N ALA A 31 31.04 11.18 2.65
CA ALA A 31 31.67 12.46 2.32
C ALA A 31 33.20 12.32 2.19
N ILE A 32 33.84 11.55 3.07
CA ILE A 32 35.27 11.25 3.01
C ILE A 32 35.60 10.43 1.75
N GLU A 33 34.81 9.41 1.42
CA GLU A 33 34.97 8.63 0.18
C GLU A 33 34.80 9.49 -1.08
N LYS A 34 33.82 10.40 -1.10
CA LYS A 34 33.65 11.36 -2.21
C LYS A 34 34.83 12.33 -2.32
N GLN A 35 35.38 12.80 -1.21
CA GLN A 35 36.57 13.64 -1.21
C GLN A 35 37.82 12.88 -1.67
N GLN A 36 37.98 11.62 -1.25
CA GLN A 36 39.07 10.75 -1.71
C GLN A 36 38.97 10.40 -3.19
N ALA A 37 37.76 10.17 -3.71
CA ALA A 37 37.54 9.91 -5.14
C ALA A 37 37.83 11.14 -6.04
N GLN A 38 37.76 12.35 -5.47
CA GLN A 38 38.07 13.60 -6.15
C GLN A 38 39.53 14.03 -5.95
N ALA A 39 40.20 13.57 -4.90
CA ALA A 39 41.61 13.81 -4.64
C ALA A 39 42.48 12.97 -5.61
N GLY A 40 43.16 13.64 -6.54
CA GLY A 40 44.16 13.03 -7.43
C GLY A 40 43.79 13.01 -8.92
N LYS A 41 42.58 13.42 -9.31
CA LYS A 41 42.19 13.58 -10.72
C LYS A 41 42.17 15.07 -11.09
N SER A 42 42.81 15.44 -12.20
CA SER A 42 42.73 16.83 -12.70
C SER A 42 41.28 17.17 -13.08
N ARG A 43 40.88 18.45 -12.94
CA ARG A 43 39.52 18.93 -13.27
C ARG A 43 39.10 18.53 -14.69
N ALA A 44 40.04 18.60 -15.64
CA ALA A 44 39.85 18.18 -17.03
C ALA A 44 39.63 16.66 -17.20
N ALA A 45 40.29 15.81 -16.40
CA ALA A 45 40.06 14.36 -16.43
C ALA A 45 38.69 13.98 -15.86
N LEU A 46 38.25 14.70 -14.83
CA LEU A 46 36.97 14.45 -14.14
C LEU A 46 35.76 14.92 -14.97
N GLU A 47 35.92 16.01 -15.74
CA GLU A 47 34.93 16.47 -16.73
C GLU A 47 34.81 15.47 -17.90
N LYS A 48 35.93 14.96 -18.42
CA LYS A 48 35.94 13.94 -19.49
C LYS A 48 35.35 12.59 -19.08
N GLU A 49 35.51 12.19 -17.82
CA GLU A 49 34.90 10.96 -17.26
C GLU A 49 33.38 11.12 -17.10
N LYS A 50 32.92 12.30 -16.64
CA LYS A 50 31.49 12.62 -16.52
C LYS A 50 30.80 12.71 -17.89
N GLU A 51 31.44 13.31 -18.89
CA GLU A 51 30.90 13.40 -20.24
C GLU A 51 30.73 12.01 -20.88
N LYS A 52 31.71 11.11 -20.71
CA LYS A 52 31.61 9.72 -21.16
C LYS A 52 30.49 8.96 -20.44
N ALA A 53 30.36 9.13 -19.12
CA ALA A 53 29.29 8.51 -18.35
C ALA A 53 27.89 9.02 -18.72
N MET A 54 27.75 10.32 -19.04
CA MET A 54 26.49 10.90 -19.54
C MET A 54 26.14 10.38 -20.93
N ARG A 55 27.13 10.24 -21.83
CA ARG A 55 26.94 9.68 -23.18
C ARG A 55 26.58 8.20 -23.15
N GLU A 56 27.17 7.43 -22.25
CA GLU A 56 26.84 6.02 -22.07
C GLU A 56 25.44 5.82 -21.46
N LYS A 57 25.05 6.68 -20.50
CA LYS A 57 23.69 6.69 -19.97
C LYS A 57 22.65 7.07 -21.03
N ALA A 58 22.92 8.10 -21.84
CA ALA A 58 22.03 8.50 -22.93
C ALA A 58 21.85 7.37 -23.96
N LYS A 59 22.92 6.64 -24.31
CA LYS A 59 22.82 5.46 -25.19
C LYS A 59 22.01 4.32 -24.58
N MET A 60 22.20 4.05 -23.28
CA MET A 60 21.44 3.01 -22.57
C MET A 60 19.95 3.38 -22.45
N GLU A 61 19.64 4.66 -22.29
CA GLU A 61 18.27 5.16 -22.24
C GLU A 61 17.60 5.13 -23.62
N GLU A 62 18.33 5.50 -24.68
CA GLU A 62 17.87 5.37 -26.06
C GLU A 62 17.65 3.90 -26.46
N GLU A 63 18.53 2.99 -26.06
CA GLU A 63 18.35 1.55 -26.30
C GLU A 63 17.14 0.99 -25.53
N LYS A 64 16.89 1.46 -24.30
CA LYS A 64 15.68 1.12 -23.54
C LYS A 64 14.42 1.64 -24.22
N ARG A 65 14.41 2.91 -24.63
CA ARG A 65 13.28 3.50 -25.34
C ARG A 65 13.00 2.77 -26.66
N LYS A 66 14.03 2.40 -27.42
CA LYS A 66 13.89 1.60 -28.64
C LYS A 66 13.37 0.18 -28.37
N LYS A 67 13.74 -0.45 -27.24
CA LYS A 67 13.19 -1.75 -26.81
C LYS A 67 11.72 -1.64 -26.40
N GLU A 68 11.33 -0.54 -25.77
CA GLU A 68 9.94 -0.24 -25.41
C GLU A 68 9.10 0.04 -26.67
N GLU A 69 9.60 0.85 -27.60
CA GLU A 69 8.97 1.08 -28.91
C GLU A 69 8.84 -0.22 -29.71
N ALA A 70 9.88 -1.05 -29.77
CA ALA A 70 9.82 -2.34 -30.45
C ALA A 70 8.85 -3.34 -29.78
N ALA A 71 8.62 -3.22 -28.47
CA ALA A 71 7.60 -4.00 -27.77
C ALA A 71 6.18 -3.53 -28.11
N LEU A 72 6.00 -2.23 -28.32
CA LEU A 72 4.72 -1.62 -28.73
C LEU A 72 4.35 -1.98 -30.18
N PHE A 73 5.33 -2.06 -31.08
CA PHE A 73 5.12 -2.44 -32.50
C PHE A 73 5.06 -3.95 -32.76
N LYS A 74 4.94 -4.80 -31.72
CA LYS A 74 4.75 -6.25 -31.94
C LYS A 74 3.40 -6.49 -32.63
N PRO A 75 3.39 -7.06 -33.85
CA PRO A 75 2.15 -7.21 -34.60
C PRO A 75 1.18 -8.14 -33.88
N VAL A 76 -0.08 -7.71 -33.81
CA VAL A 76 -1.23 -8.43 -33.24
C VAL A 76 -1.34 -9.81 -33.92
N GLN A 77 -0.91 -10.87 -33.21
CA GLN A 77 -0.98 -12.24 -33.70
C GLN A 77 -2.45 -12.68 -33.75
N THR A 78 -3.02 -12.76 -34.95
CA THR A 78 -4.37 -13.29 -35.16
C THR A 78 -4.34 -14.81 -35.06
N GLN A 79 -4.93 -15.34 -33.98
CA GLN A 79 -4.98 -16.77 -33.69
C GLN A 79 -5.96 -17.47 -34.65
N LYS A 80 -5.41 -18.23 -35.62
CA LYS A 80 -6.20 -19.05 -36.55
C LYS A 80 -6.53 -20.38 -35.90
N VAL A 81 -7.82 -20.74 -35.85
CA VAL A 81 -8.29 -22.03 -35.35
C VAL A 81 -8.51 -22.96 -36.54
N PRO A 82 -7.97 -24.19 -36.52
CA PRO A 82 -8.28 -25.21 -37.53
C PRO A 82 -9.79 -25.49 -37.63
N PHE A 83 -10.27 -25.80 -38.84
CA PHE A 83 -11.68 -26.07 -39.10
C PHE A 83 -12.16 -27.29 -38.30
N GLY A 84 -13.27 -27.15 -37.57
CA GLY A 84 -13.86 -28.21 -36.73
C GLY A 84 -13.50 -28.20 -35.25
N VAL A 85 -12.69 -27.24 -34.77
CA VAL A 85 -12.38 -27.05 -33.34
C VAL A 85 -13.09 -25.79 -32.82
N ASP A 86 -13.85 -25.93 -31.73
CA ASP A 86 -14.54 -24.80 -31.13
C ASP A 86 -13.53 -23.77 -30.59
N PRO A 87 -13.62 -22.49 -30.99
CA PRO A 87 -12.66 -21.46 -30.59
C PRO A 87 -12.50 -21.29 -29.07
N LYS A 88 -13.56 -21.60 -28.29
CA LYS A 88 -13.54 -21.58 -26.82
C LYS A 88 -12.74 -22.73 -26.20
N THR A 89 -12.41 -23.77 -26.96
CA THR A 89 -11.52 -24.84 -26.48
C THR A 89 -10.05 -24.51 -26.66
N VAL A 90 -9.74 -23.33 -27.22
CA VAL A 90 -8.37 -22.85 -27.40
C VAL A 90 -8.12 -21.65 -26.49
N LEU A 91 -7.00 -21.67 -25.76
CA LEU A 91 -6.58 -20.57 -24.90
C LEU A 91 -6.34 -19.30 -25.73
N CYS A 92 -6.89 -18.17 -25.28
CA CYS A 92 -6.72 -16.88 -25.92
C CYS A 92 -5.26 -16.40 -25.84
N ALA A 93 -4.63 -16.12 -26.99
CA ALA A 93 -3.28 -15.57 -27.05
C ALA A 93 -3.15 -14.21 -26.34
N PHE A 94 -4.15 -13.35 -26.46
CA PHE A 94 -4.17 -12.04 -25.79
C PHE A 94 -4.37 -12.15 -24.29
N TYR A 95 -5.13 -13.14 -23.82
CA TYR A 95 -5.31 -13.38 -22.39
C TYR A 95 -4.03 -13.94 -21.78
N LYS A 96 -3.36 -14.86 -22.49
CA LYS A 96 -2.02 -15.34 -22.13
C LYS A 96 -0.98 -14.21 -22.09
N ALA A 97 -1.13 -13.19 -22.93
CA ALA A 97 -0.28 -12.00 -22.94
C ALA A 97 -0.74 -10.89 -21.97
N GLY A 98 -1.90 -11.04 -21.29
CA GLY A 98 -2.44 -10.04 -20.36
C GLY A 98 -3.12 -8.83 -21.00
N THR A 99 -3.32 -8.82 -22.33
CA THR A 99 -3.85 -7.68 -23.12
C THR A 99 -5.24 -7.99 -23.71
N CYS A 100 -6.00 -8.92 -23.12
CA CYS A 100 -7.33 -9.26 -23.63
C CYS A 100 -8.41 -8.35 -23.04
N GLU A 101 -8.88 -7.39 -23.82
CA GLU A 101 -9.98 -6.48 -23.44
C GLU A 101 -11.36 -7.15 -23.49
N LYS A 102 -11.47 -8.32 -24.14
CA LYS A 102 -12.76 -8.99 -24.41
C LYS A 102 -13.32 -9.78 -23.22
N GLY A 103 -12.55 -9.93 -22.14
CA GLY A 103 -12.97 -10.58 -20.89
C GLY A 103 -13.70 -11.91 -21.12
N ASN A 104 -14.79 -12.16 -20.38
CA ASN A 104 -15.59 -13.39 -20.51
C ASN A 104 -16.35 -13.54 -21.83
N LYS A 105 -16.42 -12.47 -22.64
CA LYS A 105 -17.04 -12.48 -23.98
C LYS A 105 -16.03 -12.82 -25.08
N CYS A 106 -14.77 -13.09 -24.73
CA CYS A 106 -13.76 -13.49 -25.68
C CYS A 106 -14.17 -14.77 -26.44
N LYS A 107 -13.89 -14.79 -27.76
CA LYS A 107 -14.13 -15.96 -28.62
C LYS A 107 -13.26 -17.16 -28.22
N PHE A 108 -12.15 -16.90 -27.53
CA PHE A 108 -11.18 -17.87 -27.04
C PHE A 108 -11.25 -17.98 -25.51
N SER A 109 -10.89 -19.13 -24.95
CA SER A 109 -11.01 -19.32 -23.49
C SER A 109 -9.91 -18.60 -22.70
N HIS A 110 -10.27 -18.16 -21.50
CA HIS A 110 -9.42 -17.55 -20.49
C HIS A 110 -9.04 -18.53 -19.36
N ASP A 111 -9.31 -19.83 -19.52
CA ASP A 111 -8.89 -20.83 -18.54
C ASP A 111 -7.47 -21.32 -18.88
N LEU A 112 -6.49 -20.94 -18.04
CA LEU A 112 -5.09 -21.35 -18.19
C LEU A 112 -4.89 -22.87 -18.15
N ASN A 113 -5.86 -23.63 -17.62
CA ASN A 113 -5.77 -25.09 -17.59
C ASN A 113 -5.92 -25.72 -18.97
N ILE A 114 -6.60 -25.06 -19.92
CA ILE A 114 -6.78 -25.56 -21.30
C ILE A 114 -5.44 -25.60 -22.06
N GLY A 115 -4.48 -24.74 -21.69
CA GLY A 115 -3.13 -24.72 -22.26
C GLY A 115 -2.22 -25.85 -21.77
N ARG A 116 -2.60 -26.57 -20.71
CA ARG A 116 -1.83 -27.71 -20.19
C ARG A 116 -2.15 -28.94 -21.03
N LYS A 117 -1.43 -29.12 -22.14
CA LYS A 117 -1.41 -30.40 -22.86
C LYS A 117 -0.85 -31.47 -21.92
N VAL A 118 -1.74 -32.21 -21.26
CA VAL A 118 -1.36 -33.46 -20.59
C VAL A 118 -0.94 -34.41 -21.69
N GLU A 119 0.33 -34.82 -21.71
CA GLU A 119 0.82 -35.80 -22.67
C GLU A 119 -0.02 -37.08 -22.53
N LYS A 120 -0.77 -37.42 -23.59
CA LYS A 120 -1.57 -38.63 -23.61
C LYS A 120 -0.61 -39.81 -23.64
N LYS A 121 -0.61 -40.60 -22.56
CA LYS A 121 0.17 -41.83 -22.47
C LYS A 121 -0.21 -42.74 -23.64
N ASN A 122 0.77 -43.14 -24.44
CA ASN A 122 0.56 -43.94 -25.64
C ASN A 122 0.07 -45.34 -25.24
N LEU A 123 -1.13 -45.72 -25.71
CA LEU A 123 -1.80 -46.97 -25.31
C LEU A 123 -1.02 -48.23 -25.73
N TYR A 124 -0.15 -48.12 -26.72
CA TYR A 124 0.62 -49.23 -27.29
C TYR A 124 2.07 -49.29 -26.78
N GLN A 125 2.51 -48.34 -25.94
CA GLN A 125 3.80 -48.44 -25.25
C GLN A 125 3.55 -48.95 -23.82
N ASP A 126 3.91 -50.21 -23.57
CA ASP A 126 3.86 -50.76 -22.21
C ASP A 126 4.99 -50.15 -21.38
N SER A 127 4.62 -49.18 -20.54
CA SER A 127 5.52 -48.55 -19.56
C SER A 127 6.14 -49.51 -18.54
N ARG A 128 5.86 -50.82 -18.58
CA ARG A 128 6.58 -51.85 -17.78
C ARG A 128 7.98 -52.12 -18.30
N GLU A 129 8.24 -52.06 -19.60
CA GLU A 129 9.58 -52.30 -20.15
C GLU A 129 10.56 -51.18 -19.75
N ASP A 130 10.12 -49.93 -19.82
CA ASP A 130 10.90 -48.76 -19.36
C ASP A 130 11.16 -48.80 -17.85
N LYS A 131 10.23 -49.34 -17.05
CA LYS A 131 10.40 -49.48 -15.59
C LYS A 131 11.27 -50.66 -15.20
N ALA A 132 11.31 -51.72 -16.01
CA ALA A 132 12.16 -52.89 -15.77
C ALA A 132 13.64 -52.59 -16.07
N THR A 133 13.90 -51.72 -17.04
CA THR A 133 15.26 -51.28 -17.38
C THR A 133 15.81 -50.20 -16.44
N ASP A 134 14.93 -49.54 -15.68
CA ASP A 134 15.22 -48.46 -14.72
C ASP A 134 15.53 -48.97 -13.30
N THR A 135 16.52 -49.84 -13.19
CA THR A 135 17.01 -50.41 -11.92
C THR A 135 17.81 -49.37 -11.12
N MET A 136 17.73 -49.40 -9.78
CA MET A 136 18.42 -48.45 -8.87
C MET A 136 19.90 -48.23 -9.19
N ASP A 137 20.58 -49.24 -9.72
CA ASP A 137 22.00 -49.21 -10.09
C ASP A 137 22.31 -48.27 -11.28
N LYS A 138 21.30 -47.87 -12.06
CA LYS A 138 21.44 -46.93 -13.20
C LYS A 138 20.97 -45.52 -12.85
N TRP A 139 20.63 -45.25 -11.60
CA TRP A 139 20.12 -43.96 -11.19
C TRP A 139 21.27 -43.04 -10.82
N ASP A 140 21.40 -41.93 -11.54
CA ASP A 140 22.31 -40.86 -11.18
C ASP A 140 21.91 -40.22 -9.84
N GLU A 141 22.89 -39.65 -9.13
CA GLU A 141 22.73 -38.91 -7.86
C GLU A 141 21.54 -37.92 -7.88
N GLU A 142 21.32 -37.25 -9.01
CA GLU A 142 20.22 -36.29 -9.17
C GLU A 142 18.84 -36.96 -9.23
N LYS A 143 18.74 -38.13 -9.88
CA LYS A 143 17.53 -38.94 -9.93
C LYS A 143 17.22 -39.55 -8.56
N LEU A 144 18.27 -40.02 -7.87
CA LEU A 144 18.17 -40.49 -6.48
C LEU A 144 17.62 -39.37 -5.57
N ARG A 145 18.16 -38.15 -5.68
CA ARG A 145 17.68 -36.98 -4.93
C ARG A 145 16.23 -36.65 -5.24
N LYS A 146 15.79 -36.68 -6.51
CA LYS A 146 14.39 -36.46 -6.89
C LYS A 146 13.45 -37.50 -6.30
N VAL A 147 13.84 -38.78 -6.29
CA VAL A 147 13.01 -39.84 -5.71
C VAL A 147 12.94 -39.73 -4.20
N VAL A 148 14.05 -39.44 -3.52
CA VAL A 148 14.06 -39.16 -2.07
C VAL A 148 13.19 -37.96 -1.73
N LEU A 149 13.28 -36.87 -2.49
CA LEU A 149 12.45 -35.68 -2.31
C LEU A 149 10.96 -35.96 -2.54
N SER A 150 10.64 -36.83 -3.51
CA SER A 150 9.25 -37.23 -3.80
C SER A 150 8.68 -38.20 -2.75
N LYS A 151 9.51 -39.09 -2.20
CA LYS A 151 9.13 -40.10 -1.20
C LYS A 151 9.07 -39.52 0.21
N ALA A 152 9.87 -38.49 0.51
CA ALA A 152 9.79 -37.71 1.74
C ALA A 152 8.52 -36.83 1.82
N GLY A 153 7.73 -36.77 0.74
CA GLY A 153 6.60 -35.86 0.61
C GLY A 153 7.10 -34.42 0.47
N ASN A 154 6.53 -33.69 -0.49
CA ASN A 154 6.83 -32.26 -0.59
C ASN A 154 6.53 -31.62 0.78
N PRO A 155 7.51 -31.04 1.49
CA PRO A 155 7.29 -30.48 2.81
C PRO A 155 6.15 -29.48 2.69
N ARG A 156 5.09 -29.66 3.47
CA ARG A 156 3.95 -28.73 3.50
C ARG A 156 4.55 -27.35 3.77
N THR A 157 4.44 -26.45 2.79
CA THR A 157 5.13 -25.17 2.82
C THR A 157 4.51 -24.31 3.91
N THR A 158 5.01 -24.35 5.14
CA THR A 158 4.57 -23.40 6.18
C THR A 158 4.85 -21.99 5.66
N THR A 159 3.81 -21.19 5.54
CA THR A 159 3.94 -19.80 5.10
C THR A 159 4.41 -18.93 6.25
N ASP A 160 5.25 -17.94 5.95
CA ASP A 160 5.67 -16.90 6.91
C ASP A 160 4.53 -15.93 7.28
N ILE A 161 3.38 -16.08 6.64
CA ILE A 161 2.17 -15.30 6.91
C ILE A 161 1.58 -15.78 8.23
N VAL A 162 1.25 -14.82 9.10
CA VAL A 162 0.66 -15.09 10.42
C VAL A 162 -0.78 -15.57 10.27
N CYS A 163 -1.17 -16.57 11.06
CA CYS A 163 -2.54 -17.09 11.05
C CYS A 163 -3.56 -16.03 11.49
N LYS A 164 -4.65 -15.87 10.73
CA LYS A 164 -5.73 -14.93 11.06
C LYS A 164 -6.38 -15.23 12.42
N TYR A 165 -6.64 -16.50 12.71
CA TYR A 165 -7.24 -16.91 13.98
C TYR A 165 -6.32 -16.67 15.18
N PHE A 166 -5.01 -16.74 14.95
CA PHE A 166 -4.01 -16.40 15.97
C PHE A 166 -4.01 -14.91 16.28
N ILE A 167 -4.06 -14.04 15.26
CA ILE A 167 -4.20 -12.58 15.47
C ILE A 167 -5.49 -12.28 16.23
N GLN A 168 -6.62 -12.91 15.87
CA GLN A 168 -7.90 -12.74 16.57
C GLN A 168 -7.85 -13.23 18.02
N ALA A 169 -7.21 -14.38 18.29
CA ALA A 169 -7.08 -14.91 19.63
C ALA A 169 -6.23 -14.00 20.53
N ILE A 170 -5.19 -13.40 19.98
CA ILE A 170 -4.35 -12.42 20.68
C ILE A 170 -5.11 -11.10 20.89
N GLU A 171 -5.82 -10.60 19.87
CA GLU A 171 -6.64 -9.38 20.00
C GLU A 171 -7.78 -9.54 21.00
N THR A 172 -8.30 -10.76 21.17
CA THR A 172 -9.34 -11.08 22.17
C THR A 172 -8.79 -11.59 23.49
N GLU A 173 -7.47 -11.59 23.68
CA GLU A 173 -6.78 -12.07 24.89
C GLU A 173 -7.11 -13.54 25.26
N LYS A 174 -7.61 -14.32 24.30
CA LYS A 174 -7.96 -15.74 24.46
C LYS A 174 -6.82 -16.69 24.08
N TYR A 175 -5.68 -16.14 23.66
CA TYR A 175 -4.48 -16.92 23.38
C TYR A 175 -3.81 -17.33 24.71
N GLY A 176 -3.76 -18.63 24.99
CA GLY A 176 -3.24 -19.17 26.26
C GLY A 176 -2.98 -20.67 26.20
N TRP A 177 -2.77 -21.28 27.37
CA TRP A 177 -2.34 -22.68 27.53
C TRP A 177 -3.22 -23.72 26.82
N PHE A 178 -4.51 -23.42 26.61
CA PHE A 178 -5.45 -24.33 25.95
C PHE A 178 -5.96 -23.79 24.61
N TRP A 179 -5.26 -22.81 24.01
CA TRP A 179 -5.67 -22.27 22.72
C TRP A 179 -5.14 -23.14 21.58
N GLU A 180 -6.06 -23.76 20.85
CA GLU A 180 -5.78 -24.47 19.60
C GLU A 180 -6.30 -23.67 18.41
N CYS A 181 -5.53 -23.66 17.32
CA CYS A 181 -5.99 -23.01 16.10
C CYS A 181 -7.18 -23.79 15.54
N PRO A 182 -8.26 -23.12 15.10
CA PRO A 182 -9.38 -23.79 14.40
C PRO A 182 -8.96 -24.54 13.13
N ASN A 183 -7.79 -24.23 12.59
CA ASN A 183 -7.18 -24.92 11.43
C ASN A 183 -6.32 -26.14 11.85
N GLY A 184 -6.31 -26.49 13.14
CA GLY A 184 -5.55 -27.58 13.74
C GLY A 184 -4.06 -27.28 13.97
N GLU A 185 -3.34 -28.30 14.48
CA GLU A 185 -1.88 -28.28 14.66
C GLU A 185 -1.12 -28.17 13.33
N LEU A 186 -1.76 -28.55 12.21
CA LEU A 186 -1.21 -28.50 10.86
C LEU A 186 -1.59 -27.22 10.10
N CYS A 187 -1.80 -26.11 10.82
CA CYS A 187 -2.09 -24.83 10.17
C CYS A 187 -0.95 -24.42 9.21
N HIS A 188 -1.31 -24.04 7.98
CA HIS A 188 -0.36 -23.58 6.98
C HIS A 188 0.30 -22.24 7.32
N TYR A 189 -0.30 -21.50 8.27
CA TYR A 189 0.08 -20.17 8.67
C TYR A 189 0.81 -20.19 10.03
N ARG A 190 1.74 -19.26 10.22
CA ARG A 190 2.56 -19.20 11.43
C ARG A 190 1.75 -18.75 12.65
N HIS A 191 1.83 -19.51 13.75
CA HIS A 191 1.26 -19.16 15.07
C HIS A 191 2.26 -18.37 15.95
N ALA A 192 2.94 -17.40 15.36
CA ALA A 192 3.85 -16.51 16.08
C ALA A 192 3.89 -15.14 15.39
N LEU A 193 3.84 -14.08 16.20
CA LEU A 193 3.97 -12.71 15.70
C LEU A 193 5.41 -12.46 15.22
N PRO A 194 5.61 -11.81 14.05
CA PRO A 194 6.91 -11.38 13.59
C PRO A 194 7.56 -10.41 14.60
N PRO A 195 8.90 -10.40 14.71
CA PRO A 195 9.59 -9.46 15.59
C PRO A 195 9.26 -8.02 15.20
N GLY A 196 8.74 -7.23 16.16
CA GLY A 196 8.35 -5.83 15.95
C GLY A 196 6.88 -5.60 15.56
N PHE A 197 6.04 -6.64 15.47
CA PHE A 197 4.60 -6.46 15.25
C PHE A 197 3.90 -5.97 16.52
N VAL A 198 3.43 -4.72 16.49
CA VAL A 198 2.63 -4.12 17.58
C VAL A 198 1.15 -4.32 17.27
N LEU A 199 0.40 -4.85 18.25
CA LEU A 199 -1.05 -5.03 18.12
C LEU A 199 -1.75 -3.69 17.92
N LYS A 200 -2.88 -3.70 17.20
CA LYS A 200 -3.69 -2.49 16.99
C LYS A 200 -4.17 -1.86 18.30
N SER A 201 -4.51 -2.68 19.29
CA SER A 201 -4.90 -2.23 20.64
C SER A 201 -3.75 -1.50 21.34
N GLN A 202 -2.54 -2.06 21.29
CA GLN A 202 -1.35 -1.42 21.89
C GLN A 202 -0.96 -0.14 21.15
N LYS A 203 -1.03 -0.11 19.81
CA LYS A 203 -0.74 1.09 19.04
C LYS A 203 -1.73 2.21 19.38
N LYS A 204 -3.02 1.89 19.48
CA LYS A 204 -4.04 2.86 19.91
C LYS A 204 -3.79 3.36 21.33
N ALA A 205 -3.42 2.48 22.26
CA ALA A 205 -3.06 2.87 23.61
C ALA A 205 -1.83 3.78 23.65
N GLN A 206 -0.82 3.54 22.82
CA GLN A 206 0.35 4.42 22.68
C GLN A 206 -0.05 5.79 22.10
N GLU A 207 -0.84 5.82 21.02
CA GLU A 207 -1.32 7.07 20.41
C GLU A 207 -2.19 7.88 21.39
N ASP A 208 -3.03 7.22 22.18
CA ASP A 208 -3.88 7.89 23.18
C ASP A 208 -3.06 8.36 24.41
N ALA A 209 -2.01 7.62 24.80
CA ALA A 209 -1.05 8.08 25.80
C ALA A 209 -0.22 9.28 25.28
N GLU A 210 0.20 9.28 24.02
CA GLU A 210 0.88 10.40 23.39
C GLU A 210 -0.01 11.64 23.31
N LYS A 211 -1.30 11.48 23.02
CA LYS A 211 -2.29 12.57 23.09
C LYS A 211 -2.52 13.05 24.52
N ALA A 212 -2.56 12.14 25.50
CA ALA A 212 -2.68 12.53 26.90
C ALA A 212 -1.43 13.25 27.43
N ASN A 213 -0.26 12.95 26.87
CA ASN A 213 1.01 13.63 27.15
C ASN A 213 1.19 14.92 26.36
N GLN A 214 0.31 15.25 25.41
CA GLN A 214 0.24 16.61 24.87
C GLN A 214 -0.27 17.49 26.00
N ILE A 215 0.66 18.25 26.58
CA ILE A 215 0.43 19.29 27.58
C ILE A 215 -0.81 20.06 27.15
N SER A 216 -1.78 20.18 28.05
CA SER A 216 -3.01 20.89 27.73
C SER A 216 -2.68 22.34 27.36
N LEU A 217 -3.53 22.96 26.53
CA LEU A 217 -3.29 24.33 26.08
C LEU A 217 -3.09 25.27 27.27
N GLU A 218 -3.80 25.02 28.36
CA GLU A 218 -3.74 25.77 29.61
C GLU A 218 -2.38 25.63 30.30
N GLU A 219 -1.86 24.42 30.45
CA GLU A 219 -0.55 24.18 31.08
C GLU A 219 0.59 24.75 30.23
N PHE A 220 0.48 24.69 28.90
CA PHE A 220 1.40 25.37 27.99
C PHE A 220 1.36 26.90 28.18
N LEU A 221 0.16 27.49 28.25
CA LEU A 221 -0.02 28.93 28.45
C LEU A 221 0.48 29.40 29.82
N GLU A 222 0.31 28.61 30.87
CA GLU A 222 0.82 28.91 32.22
C GLU A 222 2.35 28.89 32.27
N VAL A 223 2.96 27.88 31.64
CA VAL A 223 4.42 27.79 31.51
C VAL A 223 4.98 28.95 30.70
N GLU A 224 4.37 29.31 29.57
CA GLU A 224 4.80 30.45 28.76
C GLU A 224 4.60 31.79 29.48
N ARG A 225 3.47 31.97 30.20
CA ARG A 225 3.22 33.17 31.00
C ARG A 225 4.26 33.36 32.10
N HIS A 226 4.68 32.28 32.77
CA HIS A 226 5.73 32.36 33.78
C HIS A 226 7.13 32.61 33.17
N LYS A 227 7.35 32.24 31.91
CA LYS A 227 8.57 32.56 31.16
C LYS A 227 8.64 34.01 30.67
N LEU A 228 7.51 34.71 30.59
CA LEU A 228 7.49 36.13 30.24
C LEU A 228 8.08 36.95 31.39
N GLY A 229 9.11 37.74 31.09
CA GLY A 229 9.76 38.63 32.06
C GLY A 229 8.93 39.88 32.38
N PRO A 230 9.41 40.74 33.31
CA PRO A 230 8.67 41.92 33.78
C PRO A 230 8.54 43.05 32.74
N ASN A 231 9.28 43.02 31.64
CA ASN A 231 9.24 44.04 30.58
C ASN A 231 8.14 43.74 29.55
N LEU A 232 6.89 43.92 29.93
CA LEU A 232 5.72 43.71 29.07
C LEU A 232 5.26 45.03 28.45
N THR A 233 5.01 45.03 27.14
CA THR A 233 4.40 46.18 26.46
C THR A 233 2.89 46.19 26.73
N PRO A 234 2.32 47.28 27.27
CA PRO A 234 0.88 47.38 27.50
C PRO A 234 0.12 47.35 26.17
N VAL A 235 -1.02 46.65 26.17
CA VAL A 235 -1.91 46.55 25.01
C VAL A 235 -2.77 47.80 24.93
N THR A 236 -2.27 48.79 24.22
CA THR A 236 -2.97 50.03 23.86
C THR A 236 -3.38 49.96 22.39
N PRO A 237 -4.35 50.77 21.92
CA PRO A 237 -4.77 50.75 20.51
C PRO A 237 -3.60 50.95 19.53
N GLU A 238 -2.62 51.80 19.90
CA GLU A 238 -1.44 52.08 19.08
C GLU A 238 -0.45 50.91 19.03
N THR A 239 -0.20 50.26 20.16
CA THR A 239 0.70 49.09 20.22
C THR A 239 0.05 47.87 19.56
N PHE A 240 -1.27 47.71 19.70
CA PHE A 240 -2.04 46.67 19.02
C PHE A 240 -2.08 46.87 17.50
N ALA A 241 -2.25 48.10 17.01
CA ALA A 241 -2.22 48.38 15.57
C ALA A 241 -0.85 48.04 14.95
N LYS A 242 0.26 48.37 15.65
CA LYS A 242 1.61 47.97 15.25
C LYS A 242 1.76 46.44 15.23
N TRP A 243 1.32 45.76 16.29
CA TRP A 243 1.34 44.30 16.35
C TRP A 243 0.52 43.65 15.24
N LYS A 244 -0.70 44.13 14.98
CA LYS A 244 -1.60 43.60 13.95
C LYS A 244 -0.99 43.73 12.56
N ARG A 245 -0.39 44.88 12.24
CA ARG A 245 0.38 45.06 10.99
C ARG A 245 1.52 44.05 10.90
N THR A 246 2.37 43.94 11.92
CA THR A 246 3.49 42.98 11.90
C THR A 246 3.04 41.51 11.78
N ARG A 247 1.88 41.15 12.33
CA ARG A 247 1.32 39.80 12.20
C ARG A 247 0.76 39.54 10.82
N ILE A 248 0.05 40.51 10.24
CA ILE A 248 -0.45 40.41 8.85
C ILE A 248 0.72 40.35 7.88
N ASP A 249 1.72 41.22 8.04
CA ASP A 249 2.92 41.24 7.19
C ASP A 249 3.69 39.92 7.30
N LYS A 250 3.84 39.38 8.51
CA LYS A 250 4.48 38.07 8.72
C LYS A 250 3.69 36.93 8.06
N LYS A 251 2.36 36.93 8.20
CA LYS A 251 1.49 35.93 7.57
C LYS A 251 1.58 36.00 6.05
N MET A 252 1.51 37.21 5.48
CA MET A 252 1.66 37.45 4.04
C MET A 252 3.04 37.00 3.55
N ALA A 253 4.12 37.29 4.29
CA ALA A 253 5.46 36.85 3.95
C ALA A 253 5.63 35.32 4.00
N GLU A 254 5.00 34.64 4.97
CA GLU A 254 4.98 33.17 5.06
C GLU A 254 4.18 32.55 3.90
N GLU A 255 3.02 33.10 3.55
CA GLU A 255 2.20 32.67 2.41
C GLU A 255 2.91 32.93 1.08
N GLU A 256 3.58 34.07 0.91
CA GLU A 256 4.37 34.39 -0.28
C GLU A 256 5.61 33.49 -0.39
N ALA A 257 6.28 33.19 0.71
CA ALA A 257 7.39 32.23 0.73
C ALA A 257 6.91 30.81 0.37
N LEU A 258 5.74 30.41 0.86
CA LEU A 258 5.15 29.11 0.54
C LEU A 258 4.68 29.05 -0.92
N ARG A 259 4.11 30.13 -1.46
CA ARG A 259 3.81 30.29 -2.90
C ARG A 259 5.07 30.20 -3.74
N LYS A 260 6.12 30.96 -3.43
CA LYS A 260 7.42 30.89 -4.12
C LYS A 260 8.04 29.49 -4.07
N ALA A 261 7.97 28.80 -2.92
CA ALA A 261 8.44 27.43 -2.80
C ALA A 261 7.60 26.43 -3.63
N LYS A 262 6.30 26.69 -3.81
CA LYS A 262 5.44 25.94 -4.74
C LYS A 262 5.80 26.26 -6.19
N ASP A 263 6.03 27.53 -6.53
CA ASP A 263 6.46 27.98 -7.85
C ASP A 263 7.77 27.33 -8.28
N GLU A 264 8.77 27.28 -7.39
CA GLU A 264 10.06 26.63 -7.63
C GLU A 264 9.91 25.11 -7.84
N LYS A 265 9.04 24.46 -7.06
CA LYS A 265 8.76 23.01 -7.22
C LYS A 265 8.02 22.74 -8.53
N HIS A 266 7.11 23.63 -8.91
CA HIS A 266 6.37 23.52 -10.16
C HIS A 266 7.28 23.76 -11.37
N ALA A 267 8.09 24.83 -11.35
CA ALA A 267 9.08 25.13 -12.39
C ALA A 267 10.14 24.02 -12.55
N ALA A 268 10.46 23.30 -11.47
CA ALA A 268 11.32 22.12 -11.51
C ALA A 268 10.64 20.84 -12.03
N GLY A 269 9.40 20.93 -12.53
CA GLY A 269 8.65 19.80 -13.09
C GLY A 269 8.15 18.78 -12.06
N LYS A 270 8.16 19.13 -10.76
CA LYS A 270 7.65 18.29 -9.66
C LYS A 270 6.22 18.68 -9.29
N SER A 271 5.31 18.65 -10.25
CA SER A 271 3.86 18.80 -10.02
C SER A 271 3.23 17.53 -9.44
N SER A 272 3.93 16.39 -9.47
CA SER A 272 3.49 15.11 -8.91
C SER A 272 3.42 15.18 -7.37
N GLY A 273 2.23 15.44 -6.84
CA GLY A 273 1.97 15.51 -5.40
C GLY A 273 1.07 16.66 -4.95
N MET A 274 0.68 17.58 -5.84
CA MET A 274 -0.35 18.57 -5.53
C MET A 274 -1.75 17.96 -5.71
N SER A 275 -2.66 18.25 -4.77
CA SER A 275 -4.07 17.87 -4.90
C SER A 275 -4.68 18.64 -6.08
N GLY A 276 -5.66 18.05 -6.78
CA GLY A 276 -6.35 18.73 -7.88
C GLY A 276 -6.92 20.11 -7.49
N ARG A 277 -7.38 20.25 -6.23
CA ARG A 277 -7.80 21.55 -5.68
C ARG A 277 -6.64 22.55 -5.56
N ASP A 278 -5.47 22.08 -5.14
CA ASP A 278 -4.28 22.92 -4.99
C ASP A 278 -3.78 23.40 -6.36
N LEU A 279 -3.87 22.53 -7.38
CA LEU A 279 -3.51 22.85 -8.76
C LEU A 279 -4.46 23.89 -9.38
N PHE A 280 -5.78 23.76 -9.16
CA PHE A 280 -6.79 24.72 -9.62
C PHE A 280 -6.66 26.09 -8.94
N THR A 281 -6.39 26.14 -7.64
CA THR A 281 -6.17 27.42 -6.94
C THR A 281 -4.83 28.08 -7.27
N TYR A 282 -3.87 27.29 -7.76
CA TYR A 282 -2.52 27.74 -8.07
C TYR A 282 -2.45 28.45 -9.42
N ASN A 283 -3.06 27.86 -10.45
CA ASN A 283 -3.28 28.53 -11.73
C ASN A 283 -4.61 28.08 -12.37
N PRO A 284 -5.70 28.85 -12.19
CA PRO A 284 -7.01 28.55 -12.79
C PRO A 284 -6.97 28.52 -14.33
N GLU A 285 -6.12 29.33 -14.96
CA GLU A 285 -6.02 29.43 -16.43
C GLU A 285 -5.47 28.16 -17.08
N TRP A 286 -4.86 27.23 -16.33
CA TRP A 286 -4.46 25.92 -16.86
C TRP A 286 -5.62 24.95 -17.06
N PHE A 287 -6.80 25.31 -16.56
CA PHE A 287 -8.03 24.52 -16.62
C PHE A 287 -9.15 25.26 -17.35
N GLU A 288 -8.87 26.44 -17.90
CA GLU A 288 -9.74 27.06 -18.87
C GLU A 288 -9.48 26.37 -20.21
N ASP A 289 -10.33 25.41 -20.56
CA ASP A 289 -10.27 24.73 -21.85
C ASP A 289 -10.58 25.78 -22.95
N GLU A 290 -9.64 26.00 -23.87
CA GLU A 290 -9.86 26.76 -25.09
C GLU A 290 -10.86 26.00 -25.97
N GLU A 291 -12.15 26.32 -25.80
CA GLU A 291 -13.23 26.26 -26.79
C GLU A 291 -13.33 24.93 -27.60
N GLU A 292 -13.96 23.91 -27.01
CA GLU A 292 -14.72 22.91 -27.80
C GLU A 292 -16.20 23.10 -27.50
N ALA A 293 -16.84 23.97 -28.29
CA ALA A 293 -18.19 24.50 -28.09
C ALA A 293 -19.35 23.51 -28.35
N ASP A 294 -19.11 22.19 -28.33
CA ASP A 294 -20.10 21.18 -28.73
C ASP A 294 -20.36 20.06 -27.69
N GLU A 295 -19.84 20.16 -26.46
CA GLU A 295 -20.26 19.30 -25.35
C GLU A 295 -21.25 20.04 -24.45
N GLU A 296 -22.48 19.52 -24.36
CA GLU A 296 -23.52 20.01 -23.43
C GLU A 296 -22.96 20.00 -22.00
N ASP A 297 -22.55 21.18 -21.52
CA ASP A 297 -21.98 21.39 -20.20
C ASP A 297 -22.97 20.84 -19.14
N TRP A 298 -22.64 19.68 -18.55
CA TRP A 298 -23.53 18.96 -17.65
C TRP A 298 -23.68 19.77 -16.36
N ASP A 299 -24.74 20.58 -16.28
CA ASP A 299 -24.99 21.50 -15.19
C ASP A 299 -25.27 20.75 -13.87
N LEU A 300 -24.19 20.45 -13.14
CA LEU A 300 -24.22 19.77 -11.85
C LEU A 300 -25.09 20.49 -10.81
N ALA A 301 -25.27 21.82 -10.92
CA ALA A 301 -26.11 22.56 -10.00
C ALA A 301 -27.60 22.25 -10.25
N LYS A 302 -28.02 22.18 -11.52
CA LYS A 302 -29.37 21.70 -11.87
C LYS A 302 -29.58 20.26 -11.46
N TYR A 303 -28.62 19.37 -11.71
CA TYR A 303 -28.73 17.96 -11.31
C TYR A 303 -28.83 17.78 -9.80
N ARG A 304 -27.99 18.48 -9.01
CA ARG A 304 -28.04 18.43 -7.54
C ARG A 304 -29.37 18.95 -7.00
N LYS A 305 -29.91 20.03 -7.58
CA LYS A 305 -31.21 20.59 -7.20
C LYS A 305 -32.36 19.63 -7.52
N GLN A 306 -32.37 19.02 -8.71
CA GLN A 306 -33.36 18.01 -9.08
C GLN A 306 -33.33 16.81 -8.14
N GLN A 307 -32.12 16.36 -7.75
CA GLN A 307 -31.97 15.23 -6.84
C GLN A 307 -32.43 15.56 -5.41
N GLU A 308 -32.18 16.78 -4.93
CA GLU A 308 -32.68 17.27 -3.64
C GLU A 308 -34.22 17.38 -3.64
N GLU A 309 -34.81 17.91 -4.71
CA GLU A 309 -36.27 17.98 -4.89
C GLU A 309 -36.91 16.59 -4.93
N GLU A 310 -36.30 15.63 -5.64
CA GLU A 310 -36.77 14.24 -5.70
C GLU A 310 -36.69 13.55 -4.32
N ASN A 311 -35.60 13.77 -3.58
CA ASN A 311 -35.44 13.25 -2.22
C ASN A 311 -36.46 13.86 -1.25
N LEU A 312 -36.68 15.18 -1.32
CA LEU A 312 -37.71 15.87 -0.54
C LEU A 312 -39.11 15.32 -0.85
N ALA A 313 -39.44 15.14 -2.13
CA ALA A 313 -40.73 14.58 -2.54
C ALA A 313 -40.90 13.12 -2.06
N ALA A 314 -39.84 12.31 -2.08
CA ALA A 314 -39.86 10.96 -1.55
C ALA A 314 -40.04 10.93 -0.02
N GLU A 315 -39.41 11.86 0.70
CA GLU A 315 -39.54 11.99 2.15
C GLU A 315 -40.92 12.53 2.55
N GLU A 316 -41.47 13.51 1.84
CA GLU A 316 -42.85 13.98 2.02
C GLU A 316 -43.87 12.87 1.76
N LYS A 317 -43.66 12.05 0.72
CA LYS A 317 -44.52 10.90 0.44
C LYS A 317 -44.44 9.88 1.58
N ARG A 318 -43.24 9.60 2.08
CA ARG A 318 -43.02 8.71 3.23
C ARG A 318 -43.71 9.24 4.49
N ILE A 319 -43.62 10.55 4.76
CA ILE A 319 -44.28 11.20 5.90
C ILE A 319 -45.81 11.16 5.74
N ARG A 320 -46.32 11.41 4.55
CA ARG A 320 -47.76 11.31 4.23
C ARG A 320 -48.29 9.88 4.43
N ASP A 321 -47.56 8.87 3.95
CA ASP A 321 -47.92 7.46 4.12
C ASP A 321 -47.88 7.05 5.61
N LEU A 322 -46.92 7.57 6.39
CA LEU A 322 -46.87 7.35 7.84
C LEU A 322 -48.04 8.04 8.57
N GLN A 323 -48.39 9.28 8.22
CA GLN A 323 -49.54 9.99 8.78
C GLN A 323 -50.88 9.30 8.47
N LEU A 324 -51.03 8.74 7.26
CA LEU A 324 -52.20 7.92 6.89
C LEU A 324 -52.24 6.60 7.66
N SER A 325 -51.09 6.01 7.99
CA SER A 325 -51.01 4.78 8.81
C SER A 325 -51.34 5.03 10.29
N GLU A 326 -51.07 6.23 10.81
CA GLU A 326 -51.31 6.58 12.22
C GLU A 326 -52.77 7.06 12.45
N GLY A 327 -53.43 7.58 11.42
CA GLY A 327 -54.85 7.95 11.46
C GLY A 327 -55.84 6.78 11.36
N GLY A 328 -55.38 5.56 11.09
CA GLY A 328 -56.22 4.36 10.95
C GLY A 328 -56.44 3.55 12.22
N ARG A 329 -55.99 4.04 13.38
CA ARG A 329 -55.98 3.26 14.65
C ARG A 329 -56.81 3.88 15.78
N ALA A 330 -57.88 4.58 15.42
CA ALA A 330 -58.83 5.18 16.37
C ALA A 330 -60.29 4.94 15.96
N ASP A 331 -60.69 3.67 15.80
CA ASP A 331 -62.10 3.27 15.89
C ASP A 331 -62.22 1.74 16.02
N VAL A 332 -62.05 1.18 17.24
CA VAL A 332 -62.83 0.03 17.72
C VAL A 332 -62.67 -0.08 19.24
N GLY A 333 -63.77 -0.06 20.00
CA GLY A 333 -63.79 -0.51 21.39
C GLY A 333 -64.65 0.28 22.37
N ALA A 334 -65.90 0.59 22.01
CA ALA A 334 -66.96 0.65 23.01
C ALA A 334 -67.43 -0.79 23.23
N ASP A 335 -67.37 -1.30 24.45
CA ASP A 335 -68.45 -2.07 25.12
C ASP A 335 -67.97 -2.71 26.44
N ASP A 336 -68.77 -2.43 27.48
CA ASP A 336 -69.04 -3.18 28.71
C ASP A 336 -67.96 -3.43 29.80
N ALA A 337 -68.12 -2.74 30.94
CA ALA A 337 -68.08 -3.34 32.28
C ALA A 337 -68.67 -2.38 33.33
N ASP A 338 -70.00 -2.38 33.44
CA ASP A 338 -70.75 -1.93 34.63
C ASP A 338 -70.57 -2.93 35.77
N GLY A 339 -70.40 -2.45 37.00
CA GLY A 339 -70.17 -3.31 38.17
C GLY A 339 -69.89 -2.55 39.46
N GLY A 340 -70.63 -1.46 39.70
CA GLY A 340 -70.60 -0.71 40.95
C GLY A 340 -71.32 -1.44 42.08
N THR A 341 -70.56 -1.76 43.12
CA THR A 341 -70.95 -2.13 44.49
C THR A 341 -72.15 -1.33 45.03
N ARG A 342 -73.13 -2.02 45.63
CA ARG A 342 -74.14 -1.42 46.50
C ARG A 342 -74.12 -2.11 47.86
N ALA A 343 -74.01 -1.29 48.89
CA ALA A 343 -74.02 -1.63 50.30
C ALA A 343 -75.43 -1.95 50.81
N ASP A 344 -75.42 -2.69 51.94
CA ASP A 344 -76.49 -3.11 52.86
C ASP A 344 -77.49 -4.19 52.40
#